data_AF-A0A941UY49-F1
#
_entry.id   AF-A0A941UY49-F1
#
_cell.length_a   1.000
_cell.length_b   1.000
_cell.length_c   1.000
_cell.angle_alpha   90.00
_cell.angle_beta   90.00
_cell.angle_gamma   90.00
#
_symmetry.space_group_name_H-M   'P 1'
#
loop_
_entity.id
_entity.type
_entity.pdbx_description
1 polymer ?
#
loop_
_entity_poly.entity_id
_entity_poly.type
_entity_poly.pdbx_seq_one_letter_code
_entity_poly.pdbx_strand_id
1 'polypeptide(L)' 'MLVLGIETSCDETGVAVYDTDRGLLAHTVHSQVDL' A
#
# COMPACT_ATOMS: atom_id res chain seq x y z
N MET A 1 13.45 -3.91 9.87
CA MET A 1 12.61 -2.75 10.30
C MET A 1 11.34 -2.74 9.48
N LEU A 2 10.18 -2.52 10.10
CA LEU A 2 8.90 -2.45 9.38
C LEU A 2 8.56 -1.01 9.02
N VAL A 3 8.14 -0.80 7.76
CA VAL A 3 7.65 0.47 7.20
C VAL A 3 6.22 0.26 6.73
N LEU A 4 5.32 1.15 7.16
CA LEU A 4 3.94 1.23 6.67
C LEU A 4 3.85 2.32 5.59
N GLY A 5 3.53 1.93 4.36
CA GLY A 5 3.28 2.83 3.25
C GLY A 5 1.78 3.09 3.09
N ILE A 6 1.42 4.36 2.89
CA ILE A 6 0.07 4.82 2.57
C ILE A 6 0.19 5.73 1.36
N GLU A 7 -0.54 5.41 0.29
CA GLU A 7 -0.51 6.18 -0.97
C GLU A 7 -1.94 6.57 -1.36
N THR A 8 -2.18 7.88 -1.50
CA THR A 8 -3.52 8.45 -1.70
C THR A 8 -3.50 9.66 -2.65
N SER A 9 -2.60 9.69 -3.63
CA SER A 9 -2.44 10.86 -4.51
C SER A 9 -3.47 10.99 -5.63
N CYS A 10 -4.16 9.90 -6.01
CA CYS A 10 -5.09 9.87 -7.15
C CYS A 10 -6.45 9.28 -6.76
N ASP A 11 -6.99 8.36 -7.56
CA ASP A 11 -8.30 7.70 -7.45
C ASP A 11 -8.24 6.30 -6.81
N GLU A 12 -7.08 5.97 -6.26
CA GLU A 12 -6.82 4.71 -5.58
C GLU A 12 -6.20 4.99 -4.21
N THR A 13 -6.50 4.13 -3.25
CA THR A 13 -5.83 4.10 -1.95
C THR A 13 -5.02 2.83 -1.82
N GLY A 14 -3.70 2.97 -1.78
CA GLY A 14 -2.75 1.88 -1.59
C GLY A 14 -2.26 1.81 -0.15
N VAL A 15 -2.17 0.59 0.39
CA VAL A 15 -1.51 0.32 1.68
C VAL A 15 -0.51 -0.81 1.51
N ALA A 16 0.69 -0.66 2.07
CA ALA A 16 1.74 -1.66 2.01
C ALA A 16 2.50 -1.80 3.34
N VAL A 17 2.93 -3.03 3.66
CA VAL A 17 3.89 -3.31 4.74
C VAL A 17 5.19 -3.79 4.12
N TYR A 18 6.27 -3.05 4.35
CA TYR A 18 7.60 -3.38 3.87
C TYR A 18 8.53 -3.68 5.05
N ASP A 19 9.30 -4.76 4.94
CA ASP A 19 10.36 -5.10 5.87
C ASP A 19 11.71 -4.86 5.19
N THR A 20 12.62 -4.15 5.84
CA THR A 20 13.94 -3.80 5.26
C THR A 20 14.77 -5.00 4.86
N ASP A 21 14.59 -6.15 5.52
CA ASP A 21 15.40 -7.34 5.31
C ASP A 21 14.68 -8.36 4.41
N ARG A 22 13.34 -8.36 4.46
CA ARG A 22 12.49 -9.36 3.77
C ARG A 22 11.73 -8.82 2.56
N GLY A 23 11.77 -7.51 2.32
CA GLY A 23 11.07 -6.85 1.22
C GLY A 23 9.57 -6.62 1.49
N LEU A 24 8.77 -6.56 0.42
CA LEU A 24 7.33 -6.33 0.50
C LEU A 24 6.62 -7.55 1.13
N LEU A 25 5.97 -7.35 2.27
CA LEU A 25 5.26 -8.42 2.98
C LEU A 25 3.80 -8.52 2.56
N ALA A 26 3.15 -7.37 2.35
CA ALA A 26 1.75 -7.30 1.94
C ALA A 26 1.47 -5.96 1.26
N HIS A 27 0.52 -5.96 0.32
CA HIS A 27 -0.08 -4.74 -0.20
C HIS A 27 -1.55 -4.97 -0.56
N THR A 28 -2.33 -3.90 -0.53
CA THR A 28 -3.70 -3.87 -1.07
C THR A 28 -3.95 -2.52 -1.72
N VAL A 29 -4.88 -2.51 -2.68
CA VAL A 29 -5.33 -1.30 -3.37
C VAL A 29 -6.85 -1.30 -3.33
N HIS A 30 -7.41 -0.16 -2.93
CA HIS A 30 -8.83 0.11 -3.02
C HIS A 30 -9.06 1.16 -4.10
N SER A 31 -9.86 0.80 -5.13
CA SER A 31 -10.33 1.77 -6.11
C SER A 31 -11.43 2.63 -5.49
N GLN A 32 -11.33 3.94 -5.68
CA GLN A 32 -12.35 4.91 -5.25
C GLN A 32 -13.40 5.15 -6.34
N VAL A 33 -13.27 4.49 -7.48
CA VAL A 33 -14.21 4.57 -8.60
C VAL A 33 -15.23 3.44 -8.46
N ASP A 34 -16.51 3.80 -8.41
CA ASP A 34 -17.60 2.85 -8.54
C ASP A 34 -17.71 2.35 -9.99
N LEU A 35 -17.87 1.02 -10.16
CA LEU A 35 -18.06 0.35 -11.46
C LEU A 35 -19.52 0.42 -11.95
#